data_AF-W1YCW1-F1
#
_entry.id   AF-W1YCW1-F1
#
_cell.length_a   1.000
_cell.length_b   1.000
_cell.length_c   1.000
_cell.angle_alpha   90.00
_cell.angle_beta   90.00
_cell.angle_gamma   90.00
#
_symmetry.space_group_name_H-M   'P 1'
#
loop_
_entity.id
_entity.type
_entity.pdbx_description
1 polymer ?
#
loop_
_entity_poly.entity_id
_entity_poly.type
_entity_poly.pdbx_seq_one_letter_code
_entity_poly.pdbx_strand_id
1 'polypeptide(L)' 'TTHNYKVTSKANRMGMVLEGEKVKAYYDDMPAHQSVKRGTIQVKRDGTPIILLNDHYTLGSYPQIGTIASYHLTKLAQKP' A
#
# COMPACT_ATOMS: atom_id res chain seq x y z
N THR A 1 -8.13 17.50 2.13
CA THR A 1 -9.22 16.86 2.90
C THR A 1 -8.68 15.61 3.55
N THR A 2 -9.20 15.24 4.73
CA THR A 2 -8.77 14.04 5.46
C THR A 2 -9.77 12.93 5.20
N HIS A 3 -9.29 11.73 4.85
CA HIS A 3 -10.12 10.58 4.50
C HIS A 3 -9.82 9.40 5.43
N ASN A 4 -10.85 8.63 5.78
CA ASN A 4 -10.73 7.43 6.61
C ASN A 4 -10.61 6.18 5.74
N TYR A 5 -9.74 5.25 6.14
CA TYR A 5 -9.53 3.97 5.48
C TYR A 5 -9.74 2.82 6.47
N LYS A 6 -10.32 1.73 5.97
CA LYS A 6 -10.55 0.48 6.71
C LYS A 6 -9.65 -0.63 6.17
N VAL A 7 -9.15 -1.48 7.04
CA VAL A 7 -8.43 -2.69 6.64
C VAL A 7 -9.44 -3.72 6.13
N THR A 8 -9.14 -4.33 4.98
CA THR A 8 -9.99 -5.38 4.42
C THR A 8 -9.61 -6.76 4.92
N SER A 9 -10.54 -7.71 4.85
CA SER A 9 -10.29 -9.12 5.16
C SER A 9 -9.27 -9.82 4.23
N LYS A 10 -8.83 -9.14 3.16
CA LYS A 10 -7.80 -9.62 2.24
C LYS A 10 -6.38 -9.34 2.74
N ALA A 11 -6.23 -8.70 3.90
CA ALA A 11 -4.94 -8.45 4.49
C ALA A 11 -4.23 -9.76 4.86
N ASN A 12 -2.95 -9.86 4.52
CA ASN A 12 -2.09 -10.99 4.86
C ASN A 12 -0.66 -10.49 5.12
N ARG A 13 0.29 -11.41 5.35
CA ARG A 13 1.68 -11.04 5.64
C ARG A 13 2.42 -10.35 4.48
N MET A 14 1.92 -10.44 3.23
CA MET A 14 2.49 -9.72 2.08
C MET A 14 2.01 -8.28 2.03
N GLY A 15 0.73 -8.03 2.34
CA GLY A 15 0.18 -6.69 2.27
C GLY A 15 -1.19 -6.52 2.90
N MET A 16 -1.49 -5.28 3.24
CA MET A 16 -2.74 -4.82 3.81
C MET A 16 -3.48 -3.97 2.78
N VAL A 17 -4.56 -4.52 2.22
CA VAL A 17 -5.42 -3.80 1.27
C VAL A 17 -6.39 -2.92 2.05
N LEU A 18 -6.47 -1.65 1.68
CA LEU A 18 -7.31 -0.65 2.34
C LEU A 18 -8.57 -0.35 1.53
N GLU A 19 -9.70 -0.24 2.22
CA GLU A 19 -10.98 0.21 1.68
C GLU A 19 -11.26 1.64 2.14
N GLY A 20 -11.66 2.51 1.21
CA GLY A 20 -11.88 3.93 1.46
C GLY A 20 -11.89 4.72 0.16
N GLU A 21 -11.60 6.01 0.24
CA GLU A 21 -11.55 6.87 -0.94
C GLU A 21 -10.48 6.42 -1.93
N LYS A 22 -10.84 6.40 -3.22
CA LYS A 22 -9.93 6.01 -4.29
C LYS A 22 -8.83 7.06 -4.43
N VAL A 23 -7.59 6.60 -4.34
CA VAL A 23 -6.42 7.45 -4.56
C VAL A 23 -6.15 7.49 -6.05
N LYS A 24 -6.16 8.69 -6.63
CA LYS A 24 -5.77 8.88 -8.03
C LYS A 24 -4.25 8.82 -8.13
N ALA A 25 -3.72 7.71 -8.62
CA ALA A 25 -2.33 7.63 -9.06
C ALA A 25 -2.27 7.96 -10.55
N TYR A 26 -1.45 8.95 -10.91
CA TYR A 26 -1.23 9.32 -12.30
C TYR A 26 -0.09 8.50 -12.88
N TYR A 27 -0.39 7.72 -13.91
CA TYR A 27 0.58 7.07 -14.78
C TYR A 27 -0.10 6.87 -16.13
N ASP A 28 0.59 7.22 -17.20
CA ASP A 28 0.06 7.13 -18.57
C ASP A 28 0.07 5.68 -19.08
N ASP A 29 1.07 4.90 -18.66
CA ASP A 29 1.31 3.50 -19.03
C ASP A 29 1.69 2.64 -17.80
N MET A 30 2.11 1.39 -17.99
CA MET A 30 2.61 0.57 -16.89
C MET A 30 3.83 1.23 -16.21
N PRO A 31 3.79 1.54 -14.91
CA PRO A 31 4.94 2.10 -14.22
C PRO A 31 6.14 1.15 -14.32
N ALA A 32 7.34 1.72 -14.46
CA ALA A 32 8.57 0.94 -14.35
C ALA A 32 8.62 0.23 -12.99
N HIS A 33 9.22 -0.96 -12.96
CA HIS A 33 9.44 -1.68 -11.72
C HIS A 33 10.35 -0.87 -10.80
N GLN A 34 9.91 -0.69 -9.55
CA GLN A 34 10.66 0.05 -8.53
C GLN A 34 10.90 -0.85 -7.32
N SER A 35 12.05 -0.66 -6.66
CA SER A 35 12.33 -1.32 -5.38
C SER A 35 11.26 -0.93 -4.37
N VAL A 36 10.76 -1.92 -3.62
CA VAL A 36 9.82 -1.69 -2.54
C VAL A 36 10.42 -2.13 -1.21
N LYS A 37 9.92 -1.55 -0.13
CA LYS A 37 10.27 -1.90 1.25
C LYS A 37 9.01 -2.11 2.09
N ARG A 38 9.18 -2.73 3.25
CA ARG A 38 8.09 -2.86 4.22
C ARG A 38 7.56 -1.49 4.59
N GLY A 39 6.24 -1.33 4.54
CA GLY A 39 5.56 -0.06 4.75
C GLY A 39 5.33 0.75 3.48
N THR A 40 5.84 0.33 2.31
CA THR A 40 5.57 1.02 1.04
C THR A 40 4.06 1.02 0.79
N ILE A 41 3.53 2.18 0.43
CA ILE A 41 2.13 2.36 0.06
C ILE A 41 2.06 2.42 -1.45
N GLN A 42 1.45 1.40 -2.04
CA GLN A 42 1.19 1.32 -3.47
C GLN A 42 -0.27 1.62 -3.76
N VAL A 43 -0.53 2.15 -4.95
CA VAL A 43 -1.90 2.38 -5.44
C VAL A 43 -2.13 1.52 -6.68
N LYS A 44 -3.12 0.63 -6.61
CA LYS A 44 -3.55 -0.17 -7.77
C LYS A 44 -4.19 0.71 -8.85
N ARG A 45 -4.43 0.12 -10.03
CA ARG A 45 -5.11 0.82 -11.13
C ARG A 45 -6.53 1.28 -10.83
N ASP A 46 -7.22 0.57 -9.94
CA ASP A 46 -8.56 0.91 -9.48
C ASP A 46 -8.55 1.96 -8.35
N GLY A 47 -7.41 2.59 -8.06
CA GLY A 47 -7.21 3.58 -7.01
C GLY A 47 -7.17 3.02 -5.59
N THR A 48 -7.16 1.70 -5.41
CA THR A 48 -7.13 1.08 -4.07
C THR A 48 -5.70 1.10 -3.52
N PRO A 49 -5.47 1.63 -2.30
CA PRO A 49 -4.17 1.58 -1.66
C PRO A 49 -3.87 0.21 -1.04
N ILE A 50 -2.59 -0.17 -1.09
CA ILE A 50 -2.04 -1.38 -0.46
C ILE A 50 -0.78 -1.00 0.31
N ILE A 51 -0.70 -1.39 1.57
CA ILE A 51 0.52 -1.25 2.38
C ILE A 51 1.27 -2.58 2.36
N LEU A 52 2.53 -2.58 1.93
CA LEU A 52 3.37 -3.79 1.89
C LEU A 52 3.88 -4.18 3.29
N LEU A 53 3.79 -5.47 3.62
CA LEU A 53 4.12 -6.04 4.94
C LEU A 53 5.33 -6.99 4.86
N ASN A 54 5.62 -7.75 5.91
CA ASN A 54 6.89 -8.49 6.06
C ASN A 54 7.26 -9.40 4.89
N ASP A 55 6.26 -10.00 4.22
CA ASP A 55 6.49 -10.98 3.16
C ASP A 55 6.33 -10.32 1.77
N HIS A 56 6.55 -9.01 1.68
CA HIS A 56 6.50 -8.27 0.42
C HIS A 56 7.57 -8.76 -0.58
N TYR A 57 7.25 -8.71 -1.86
CA TYR A 57 8.21 -8.92 -2.95
C TYR A 57 9.24 -7.76 -3.01
N THR A 58 10.33 -7.90 -3.76
CA THR A 58 11.39 -6.86 -3.81
C THR A 58 11.16 -5.75 -4.82
N LEU A 59 10.48 -6.03 -5.93
CA LEU A 59 10.20 -5.10 -7.03
C LEU A 59 8.70 -5.01 -7.32
N GLY A 60 8.14 -3.79 -7.33
CA GLY A 60 6.73 -3.54 -7.60
C GLY A 60 6.50 -2.72 -8.86
N SER A 61 5.38 -2.97 -9.54
CA SER A 61 4.94 -2.26 -10.76
C SER A 61 3.79 -1.27 -10.51
N TYR A 62 3.42 -1.04 -9.24
CA TYR A 62 2.43 -0.03 -8.88
C TYR A 62 3.11 1.27 -8.43
N PRO A 63 2.51 2.44 -8.72
CA PRO A 63 2.99 3.72 -8.20
C PRO A 63 3.08 3.68 -6.69
N GLN A 64 4.19 4.17 -6.16
CA GLN A 64 4.44 4.30 -4.74
C GLN A 64 4.14 5.74 -4.33
N ILE A 65 3.16 5.94 -3.43
CA ILE A 65 2.74 7.28 -2.99
C ILE A 65 3.37 7.70 -1.66
N GLY A 66 4.09 6.78 -1.01
CA GLY A 66 4.73 7.04 0.27
C GLY A 66 5.18 5.76 0.96
N THR A 67 5.76 5.91 2.15
CA THR A 67 6.19 4.80 3.00
C THR A 67 5.85 5.11 4.44
N ILE A 68 5.25 4.15 5.13
CA ILE A 68 4.97 4.25 6.56
C ILE A 68 6.28 4.28 7.33
N ALA A 69 6.41 5.26 8.22
CA ALA A 69 7.58 5.36 9.08
C ALA A 69 7.75 4.08 9.92
N SER A 70 8.99 3.61 10.03
CA SER A 70 9.31 2.29 10.59
C SER A 70 8.73 2.05 11.99
N TYR A 71 8.72 3.10 12.83
CA TYR A 71 8.20 3.06 14.20
C TYR A 71 6.66 2.96 14.29
N HIS A 72 5.93 3.14 13.18
CA HIS A 72 4.48 2.94 13.12
C HIS A 72 4.07 1.56 12.56
N LEU A 73 5.01 0.80 11.98
CA LEU A 73 4.69 -0.46 11.30
C LEU A 73 4.10 -1.52 12.25
N THR A 74 4.57 -1.57 13.49
CA THR A 74 4.04 -2.51 14.50
C THR A 74 2.57 -2.26 14.81
N LYS A 75 2.11 -1.01 14.74
CA LYS A 75 0.70 -0.65 14.96
C LYS A 75 -0.21 -1.14 13.84
N LEU A 76 0.29 -1.25 12.60
CA LEU A 76 -0.47 -1.78 11.47
C LEU A 76 -0.77 -3.27 11.65
N ALA A 77 0.20 -4.05 12.10
CA ALA A 77 0.03 -5.50 12.32
C ALA A 77 -1.03 -5.86 13.37
N GLN A 78 -1.44 -4.90 14.19
CA GLN A 78 -2.46 -5.07 15.24
C GLN A 78 -3.85 -4.58 14.82
N LYS A 79 -4.01 -4.11 13.58
CA LYS A 79 -5.31 -3.67 13.08
C LYS A 79 -6.18 -4.87 12.70
N PRO A 80 -7.48 -4.83 13.02
CA PRO A 80 -8.43 -5.90 12.69
C PRO A 80 -8.64 -6.02 11.17
#